data_AF-A0A6L2P957-F1
#
_entry.id   AF-A0A6L2P957-F1
#
_cell.length_a   1.000
_cell.length_b   1.000
_cell.length_c   1.000
_cell.angle_alpha   90.00
_cell.angle_beta   90.00
_cell.angle_gamma   90.00
#
_symmetry.space_group_name_H-M   'P 1'
#
loop_
_entity.id
_entity.type
_entity.pdbx_description
1 polymer ?
#
loop_
_entity_poly.entity_id
_entity_poly.type
_entity_poly.pdbx_seq_one_letter_code
_entity_poly.pdbx_strand_id
1 'polypeptide(L)'
;MVPPASLLLMSVLGSIGMATGSVLLLVPEDRISLARGVWLCLLGLVFFVSLFDLLNHVALRTPVGHMFRKKYELTLAEVLDISNK
;
A
#
# COMPACT_ATOMS: atom_id res chain seq x y z
N MET A 1 -16.96 -0.22 8.52
CA MET A 1 -16.47 1.17 8.63
C MET A 1 -15.24 1.28 7.77
N VAL A 2 -15.24 2.13 6.74
CA VAL A 2 -14.07 2.30 5.87
C VAL A 2 -13.04 3.16 6.63
N PRO A 3 -11.78 2.72 6.77
CA PRO A 3 -10.78 3.47 7.52
C PRO A 3 -10.54 4.84 6.87
N PRO A 4 -10.34 5.91 7.65
CA PRO A 4 -10.02 7.22 7.11
C PRO A 4 -8.68 7.18 6.36
N ALA A 5 -8.62 7.86 5.21
CA ALA A 5 -7.44 7.86 4.33
C ALA A 5 -6.15 8.30 5.04
N SER A 6 -6.25 9.15 6.07
CA SER A 6 -5.11 9.56 6.91
C SER A 6 -4.47 8.40 7.68
N LEU A 7 -5.27 7.45 8.16
CA LEU A 7 -4.77 6.24 8.83
C LEU A 7 -4.07 5.31 7.84
N LEU A 8 -4.64 5.14 6.64
CA LEU A 8 -4.00 4.35 5.59
C LEU A 8 -2.64 4.94 5.19
N LEU A 9 -2.56 6.27 5.10
CA LEU A 9 -1.33 6.98 4.72
C LEU A 9 -0.26 6.84 5.79
N MET A 10 -0.64 6.95 7.08
CA MET A 10 0.26 6.68 8.20
C MET A 10 0.75 5.22 8.22
N SER A 11 -0.12 4.25 7.93
CA SER A 11 0.26 2.83 7.85
C SER A 11 1.23 2.55 6.69
N VAL A 12 1.01 3.17 5.53
CA VAL A 12 1.89 3.07 4.36
C VAL A 12 3.27 3.66 4.65
N LEU A 13 3.32 4.89 5.19
CA LEU A 13 4.58 5.56 5.54
C LEU A 13 5.31 4.84 6.68
N GLY A 14 4.56 4.39 7.70
CA GLY A 14 5.10 3.69 8.85
C GLY A 14 5.67 2.31 8.49
N SER A 15 4.97 1.55 7.64
CA SER A 15 5.43 0.23 7.19
C SER A 15 6.69 0.31 6.32
N ILE A 16 6.76 1.24 5.37
CA ILE A 16 8.00 1.51 4.62
C ILE A 16 9.11 1.95 5.57
N GLY A 17 8.86 2.94 6.44
CA GLY A 17 9.87 3.47 7.34
C GLY A 17 10.45 2.39 8.26
N MET A 18 9.60 1.54 8.83
CA MET A 18 10.03 0.39 9.61
C MET A 18 10.77 -0.67 8.79
N ALA A 19 10.31 -0.97 7.57
CA ALA A 19 10.99 -1.92 6.70
C ALA A 19 12.38 -1.42 6.28
N THR A 20 12.50 -0.16 5.87
CA THR A 20 13.77 0.47 5.50
C THR A 20 14.71 0.57 6.69
N GLY A 21 14.22 0.96 7.87
CA GLY A 21 15.01 0.94 9.11
C GLY A 21 15.47 -0.46 9.49
N SER A 22 14.60 -1.46 9.36
CA SER A 22 14.93 -2.86 9.59
C SER A 22 16.05 -3.33 8.66
N VAL A 23 16.02 -2.95 7.38
CA VAL A 23 17.05 -3.30 6.38
C VAL A 23 18.36 -2.50 6.58
N LEU A 24 18.30 -1.21 6.89
CA LEU A 24 19.49 -0.37 7.10
C LEU A 24 20.27 -0.75 8.35
N LEU A 25 19.62 -1.35 9.33
CA LEU A 25 20.26 -1.88 10.54
C LEU A 25 20.95 -3.23 10.31
N LEU A 26 20.84 -3.83 9.10
CA LEU A 26 21.60 -5.04 8.79
C LEU A 26 23.06 -4.69 8.45
N VAL A 27 23.97 -5.28 9.21
CA VAL A 27 25.37 -5.39 8.82
C VAL A 27 25.45 -6.35 7.63
N PRO A 28 26.17 -6.01 6.54
CA PRO A 28 26.16 -6.76 5.27
C PRO A 28 26.63 -8.23 5.37
N GLU A 29 27.19 -8.67 6.49
CA GLU A 29 27.63 -10.06 6.73
C GLU A 29 26.60 -10.93 7.44
N ASP A 30 25.51 -10.36 7.99
CA ASP A 30 24.51 -11.12 8.73
C ASP A 30 23.51 -11.78 7.77
N ARG A 31 23.43 -13.12 7.80
CA ARG A 31 22.36 -13.83 7.10
C ARG A 31 21.02 -13.40 7.68
N ILE A 32 20.11 -12.96 6.80
CA ILE A 32 18.75 -12.58 7.20
C ILE A 32 18.11 -13.77 7.93
N SER A 33 17.92 -13.63 9.24
CA SER A 33 17.22 -14.64 10.04
C SER A 33 15.79 -14.82 9.52
N LEU A 34 15.30 -16.06 9.50
CA LEU A 34 13.95 -16.41 9.04
C LEU A 34 12.88 -15.54 9.73
N ALA A 35 13.08 -15.21 11.01
CA ALA A 35 12.20 -14.34 11.77
C ALA A 35 12.12 -12.90 11.20
N ARG A 36 13.24 -12.34 10.74
CA ARG A 36 13.27 -11.02 10.09
C ARG A 36 12.65 -11.06 8.70
N GLY A 37 12.85 -12.15 7.96
CA GLY A 37 12.18 -12.37 6.68
C GLY A 37 10.66 -12.39 6.82
N VAL A 38 10.13 -13.13 7.79
CA VAL A 38 8.69 -13.14 8.11
C VAL A 38 8.21 -11.76 8.53
N TRP A 39 8.98 -11.03 9.34
CA TRP A 39 8.63 -9.67 9.76
C TRP A 39 8.55 -8.68 8.58
N LEU A 40 9.52 -8.72 7.68
CA LEU A 40 9.51 -7.90 6.46
C LEU A 40 8.37 -8.28 5.52
N CYS A 41 8.04 -9.57 5.40
CA CYS A 41 6.86 -10.02 4.65
C CYS A 41 5.56 -9.49 5.25
N LEU A 42 5.40 -9.51 6.58
CA LEU A 42 4.23 -8.95 7.25
C LEU A 42 4.12 -7.43 7.03
N LEU A 43 5.23 -6.70 7.15
CA LEU A 43 5.27 -5.27 6.85
C LEU A 43 4.93 -4.99 5.39
N GLY A 44 5.44 -5.80 4.46
CA GLY A 44 5.12 -5.72 3.03
C GLY A 44 3.64 -5.99 2.75
N LEU A 45 3.03 -6.96 3.43
CA LEU A 45 1.60 -7.25 3.30
C LEU A 45 0.75 -6.09 3.81
N VAL A 46 1.06 -5.56 5.00
CA VAL A 46 0.36 -4.40 5.57
C VAL A 46 0.52 -3.16 4.69
N PHE A 47 1.72 -2.94 4.16
CA PHE A 47 2.01 -1.88 3.19
C PHE A 47 1.14 -2.03 1.94
N PHE A 48 1.14 -3.21 1.32
CA PHE A 48 0.41 -3.45 0.07
C PHE A 48 -1.10 -3.27 0.24
N VAL A 49 -1.69 -3.85 1.28
CA VAL A 49 -3.13 -3.73 1.57
C VAL A 49 -3.50 -2.28 1.87
N SER A 50 -2.70 -1.59 2.69
CA SER A 50 -2.96 -0.19 3.05
C SER A 50 -2.80 0.75 1.85
N LEU A 51 -1.81 0.51 0.99
CA LEU A 51 -1.56 1.26 -0.23
C LEU A 51 -2.69 1.04 -1.24
N PHE A 52 -3.14 -0.21 -1.38
CA PHE A 52 -4.25 -0.57 -2.26
C PHE A 52 -5.54 0.12 -1.86
N ASP A 53 -5.89 0.09 -0.57
CA ASP A 53 -7.08 0.78 -0.07
C ASP A 53 -6.95 2.30 -0.20
N LEU A 54 -5.75 2.84 0.04
CA LEU A 54 -5.47 4.28 -0.14
C LEU A 54 -5.62 4.71 -1.60
N LEU A 55 -5.07 3.92 -2.53
CA LEU A 55 -5.20 4.16 -3.97
C LEU A 55 -6.66 4.12 -4.41
N ASN A 56 -7.45 3.16 -3.93
CA ASN A 56 -8.89 3.12 -4.17
C ASN A 56 -9.60 4.34 -3.58
N HIS A 57 -9.26 4.73 -2.36
CA HIS A 57 -9.80 5.93 -1.72
C HIS A 57 -9.48 7.20 -2.54
N VAL A 58 -8.25 7.31 -3.05
CA VAL A 58 -7.79 8.44 -3.85
C VAL A 58 -8.44 8.44 -5.24
N ALA A 59 -8.55 7.28 -5.89
CA ALA A 59 -9.20 7.14 -7.19
C ALA A 59 -10.70 7.51 -7.13
N LEU A 60 -11.37 7.19 -6.02
CA LEU A 60 -12.80 7.37 -5.86
C LEU A 60 -13.20 8.72 -5.27
N ARG A 61 -12.39 9.32 -4.40
CA ARG A 61 -12.76 10.55 -3.67
C ARG A 61 -12.03 11.81 -4.10
N THR A 62 -10.95 11.72 -4.88
CA THR A 62 -10.15 12.89 -5.26
C THR A 62 -10.44 13.31 -6.70
N PRO A 63 -10.46 14.62 -7.03
CA PRO A 63 -10.68 15.12 -8.39
C PRO A 63 -9.66 14.61 -9.42
N VAL A 64 -8.46 14.20 -8.97
CA VAL A 64 -7.45 13.54 -9.81
C VAL A 64 -7.92 12.17 -10.30
N GLY A 65 -8.58 11.40 -9.43
CA GLY A 65 -9.21 10.12 -9.79
C GLY A 65 -10.36 10.32 -10.77
N HIS A 66 -11.15 11.38 -10.60
CA HIS A 66 -12.22 11.75 -11.53
C HIS A 66 -11.66 12.20 -12.91
N MET A 67 -10.51 12.87 -12.94
CA MET A 67 -9.82 13.27 -14.16
C MET A 67 -9.22 12.05 -14.88
N PHE A 68 -8.60 11.12 -14.15
CA PHE A 68 -8.12 9.86 -14.72
C PHE A 68 -9.26 9.03 -15.29
N ARG A 69 -10.36 8.91 -14.55
CA ARG A 69 -11.56 8.19 -14.97
C ARG A 69 -12.18 8.78 -16.22
N LYS A 70 -12.20 10.12 -16.33
CA LYS A 70 -12.67 10.83 -17.53
C LYS A 70 -11.69 10.72 -18.71
N LYS A 71 -10.38 10.62 -18.43
CA LYS A 71 -9.32 10.51 -19.45
C LYS A 71 -9.22 9.12 -20.06
N TYR A 72 -9.57 8.08 -19.30
CA TYR A 72 -9.51 6.68 -19.73
C TYR A 72 -10.90 6.03 -19.90
N GLU A 73 -11.98 6.82 -19.81
CA GLU A 73 -13.39 6.36 -19.90
C GLU A 73 -13.75 5.18 -18.98
N LEU A 74 -13.01 5.01 -17.89
CA LEU A 74 -13.12 3.85 -17.02
C LEU A 74 -14.42 3.90 -16.19
N THR A 75 -15.24 2.87 -16.34
CA THR A 75 -16.45 2.72 -15.53
C THR A 75 -16.08 2.29 -14.10
N LEU A 76 -16.81 2.72 -13.07
CA LEU A 76 -16.53 2.37 -11.67
C LEU A 76 -16.45 0.85 -11.47
N ALA A 77 -17.28 0.13 -12.23
CA ALA A 77 -17.31 -1.31 -12.28
C ALA A 77 -15.99 -1.90 -12.81
N GLU A 78 -15.40 -1.37 -13.89
CA GLU A 78 -14.17 -1.92 -14.49
C GLU A 78 -12.93 -1.68 -13.63
N VAL A 79 -12.87 -0.55 -12.91
CA VAL A 79 -11.78 -0.27 -11.97
C VAL A 79 -11.85 -1.20 -10.75
N LEU A 80 -13.06 -1.53 -10.28
CA LEU A 80 -13.26 -2.51 -9.21
C LEU A 80 -13.16 -3.97 -9.69
N ASP A 81 -13.47 -4.26 -10.95
CA ASP A 81 -13.40 -5.63 -11.51
C ASP A 81 -11.95 -6.08 -11.72
N ILE A 82 -11.03 -5.15 -11.99
CA ILE A 82 -9.58 -5.41 -11.96
C ILE A 82 -9.09 -5.83 -10.57
N SER A 83 -9.76 -5.40 -9.49
CA SER A 83 -9.44 -5.84 -8.13
C SER A 83 -9.94 -7.24 -7.80
N ASN A 84 -10.82 -7.81 -8.61
CA ASN A 84 -11.55 -9.05 -8.33
C ASN A 84 -11.06 -10.25 -9.16
N LYS A 85 -9.97 -10.07 -9.93
CA LYS A 85 -9.29 -11.12 -10.70
C LYS A 85 -7.89 -11.34 -10.18
#